data_AF-A0A519VMZ3-F1
#
_entry.id   AF-A0A519VMZ3-F1
#
_cell.length_a   1.000
_cell.length_b   1.000
_cell.length_c   1.000
_cell.angle_alpha   90.00
_cell.angle_beta   90.00
_cell.angle_gamma   90.00
#
_symmetry.space_group_name_H-M   'P 1'
#
loop_
_entity.id
_entity.type
_entity.pdbx_description
1 polymer ?
#
loop_
_entity_poly.entity_id
_entity_poly.type
_entity_poly.pdbx_seq_one_letter_code
_entity_poly.pdbx_strand_id
1 'polypeptide(L)' 'MRRFSNSKGTLGCAVARTLLGWGVRHITFLDSSRVSYSNPVRQSLYEFEDCLNGGAPKATAAARAR' A
#
# COMPACT_ATOMS: atom_id res chain seq x y z
N MET A 1 -14.39 16.16 1.90
CA MET A 1 -13.59 15.00 2.34
C MET A 1 -13.64 13.92 1.25
N ARG A 2 -12.66 13.86 0.33
CA ARG A 2 -12.69 12.89 -0.79
C ARG A 2 -12.02 11.60 -0.33
N ARG A 3 -12.82 10.57 -0.02
CA ARG A 3 -12.32 9.23 0.29
C ARG A 3 -11.85 8.58 -1.01
N PHE A 4 -10.53 8.47 -1.21
CA PHE A 4 -9.98 7.67 -2.30
C PHE A 4 -9.69 6.27 -1.76
N SER A 5 -10.57 5.31 -2.07
CA SER A 5 -10.36 3.89 -1.79
C SER A 5 -9.57 3.27 -2.95
N ASN A 6 -8.25 3.36 -2.91
CA ASN A 6 -7.41 2.65 -3.88
C ASN A 6 -7.22 1.20 -3.41
N SER A 7 -7.67 0.24 -4.22
CA SER A 7 -7.35 -1.17 -4.04
C SER A 7 -5.84 -1.39 -4.13
N LYS A 8 -5.28 -2.15 -3.19
CA LYS A 8 -3.84 -2.36 -2.96
C LYS A 8 -3.19 -3.38 -3.92
N GLY A 9 -3.55 -3.28 -5.19
CA GLY A 9 -2.83 -3.91 -6.30
C GLY A 9 -1.68 -3.02 -6.80
N THR A 10 -0.96 -3.49 -7.81
CA THR A 10 0.14 -2.73 -8.46
C THR A 10 -0.32 -1.34 -8.92
N LEU A 11 -1.51 -1.22 -9.49
CA LEU A 11 -2.07 0.07 -9.93
C LEU A 11 -2.34 1.01 -8.74
N GLY A 12 -2.96 0.52 -7.66
CA GLY A 12 -3.26 1.36 -6.51
C GLY A 12 -2.02 1.84 -5.77
N CYS A 13 -0.94 1.05 -5.77
CA CYS A 13 0.35 1.48 -5.23
C CYS A 13 0.98 2.59 -6.07
N ALA A 14 0.94 2.47 -7.39
CA ALA A 14 1.44 3.51 -8.30
C ALA A 14 0.65 4.82 -8.15
N VAL A 15 -0.69 4.75 -8.14
CA VAL A 15 -1.55 5.94 -7.98
C VAL A 15 -1.33 6.59 -6.62
N ALA A 16 -1.27 5.81 -5.53
CA ALA A 16 -1.03 6.36 -4.21
C ALA A 16 0.34 7.03 -4.09
N ARG A 17 1.40 6.47 -4.70
CA ARG A 17 2.73 7.10 -4.75
C ARG A 17 2.69 8.42 -5.51
N THR A 18 1.97 8.48 -6.63
CA THR A 18 1.76 9.75 -7.35
C THR A 18 1.00 10.75 -6.47
N LEU A 19 -0.10 10.36 -5.83
CA LEU A 19 -0.88 11.24 -4.96
C LEU A 19 -0.05 11.78 -3.78
N LEU A 20 0.80 10.95 -3.17
CA LEU A 20 1.75 11.37 -2.13
C LEU A 20 2.73 12.43 -2.68
N GLY A 21 3.28 12.23 -3.88
CA GLY A 21 4.15 13.20 -4.55
C GLY A 21 3.47 14.53 -4.88
N TRP A 22 2.15 14.52 -5.11
CA TRP A 22 1.33 15.71 -5.32
C TRP A 22 0.85 16.37 -4.02
N GLY A 23 1.29 15.89 -2.85
CA GLY A 23 0.97 16.48 -1.55
C GLY A 23 -0.35 16.01 -0.93
N VAL A 24 -0.99 14.96 -1.47
CA VAL A 24 -2.16 14.35 -0.83
C VAL A 24 -1.74 13.64 0.45
N ARG A 25 -2.19 14.13 1.60
CA ARG A 25 -1.83 13.59 2.92
C ARG A 25 -2.80 12.57 3.49
N HIS A 26 -4.00 12.48 2.91
CA HIS A 26 -5.08 11.62 3.39
C HIS A 26 -5.48 10.62 2.31
N ILE A 27 -4.92 9.41 2.39
CA ILE A 27 -5.25 8.28 1.52
C ILE A 27 -5.73 7.14 2.41
N THR A 28 -6.88 6.54 2.09
CA THR A 28 -7.42 5.41 2.86
C THR A 28 -7.36 4.15 2.00
N PHE A 29 -6.55 3.20 2.43
CA PHE A 29 -6.42 1.91 1.75
C PHE A 29 -7.42 0.90 2.31
N LEU A 30 -8.09 0.17 1.43
CA LEU A 30 -8.99 -0.93 1.79
C LEU A 30 -8.49 -2.22 1.12
N ASP A 31 -8.04 -3.17 1.92
CA ASP A 31 -7.59 -4.50 1.47
C ASP A 31 -7.72 -5.50 2.62
N SER A 32 -8.26 -6.70 2.34
CA SER A 32 -8.41 -7.81 3.29
C SER A 32 -7.26 -8.83 3.23
N SER A 33 -6.33 -8.65 2.31
CA SER A 33 -5.21 -9.56 2.05
C SER A 33 -3.97 -9.19 2.86
N ARG A 34 -3.02 -10.12 2.92
CA ARG A 34 -1.70 -9.93 3.56
C ARG A 34 -0.60 -9.76 2.51
N VAL A 35 0.48 -9.05 2.86
CA VAL A 35 1.64 -8.86 1.99
C VAL A 35 2.35 -10.20 1.84
N SER A 36 2.57 -10.64 0.60
CA SER A 36 3.37 -11.82 0.28
C SER A 36 4.73 -11.43 -0.31
N TYR A 37 5.71 -12.34 -0.27
CA TYR A 37 7.06 -12.10 -0.79
C TYR A 37 7.12 -11.65 -2.26
N SER A 38 6.11 -11.96 -3.07
CA SER A 38 6.03 -11.51 -4.47
C SER A 38 5.45 -10.09 -4.63
N ASN A 39 4.98 -9.46 -3.55
CA ASN A 39 4.38 -8.14 -3.60
C ASN A 39 5.39 -6.99 -3.59
N PRO A 40 6.43 -6.93 -2.73
CA PRO A 40 7.37 -5.81 -2.71
C PRO A 40 8.00 -5.51 -4.08
N VAL A 41 8.31 -6.55 -4.86
CA VAL A 41 8.88 -6.39 -6.22
C VAL A 41 7.88 -5.80 -7.24
N ARG A 42 6.57 -5.91 -6.99
CA ARG A 42 5.50 -5.43 -7.89
C ARG A 42 4.76 -4.21 -7.35
N GLN A 43 4.97 -3.87 -6.08
CA GLN A 43 4.18 -2.91 -5.33
C GLN A 43 5.11 -2.11 -4.44
N SER A 44 5.41 -0.89 -4.91
CA SER A 44 6.42 -0.03 -4.31
C SER A 44 6.04 0.50 -2.92
N LEU A 45 4.85 0.18 -2.39
CA LEU A 45 4.44 0.59 -1.06
C LEU A 45 4.67 -0.48 0.03
N TYR A 46 5.30 -1.61 -0.30
CA TYR A 46 5.61 -2.65 0.68
C TYR A 46 7.10 -2.91 0.71
N GLU A 47 7.60 -3.18 1.90
CA GLU A 47 8.98 -3.58 2.13
C GLU A 47 9.09 -5.09 2.36
N PHE A 48 10.30 -5.62 2.30
CA PHE A 48 10.54 -7.03 2.58
C PHE A 48 10.14 -7.39 4.02
N GLU A 49 10.31 -6.45 4.95
CA GLU A 49 9.93 -6.59 6.36
C GLU A 49 8.42 -6.82 6.53
N ASP A 50 7.59 -6.25 5.66
CA ASP A 50 6.14 -6.47 5.67
C ASP A 50 5.77 -7.91 5.28
N CYS A 51 6.68 -8.70 4.71
CA CYS A 51 6.44 -10.10 4.37
C CYS A 51 6.75 -11.05 5.54
N LEU A 52 7.47 -10.58 6.56
CA LEU A 52 7.89 -11.40 7.70
C LEU A 52 6.69 -11.81 8.56
N ASN A 53 6.84 -12.89 9.35
CA ASN A 53 5.81 -13.38 10.27
C ASN A 53 4.45 -13.70 9.61
N GLY A 54 4.46 -14.22 8.39
CA GLY A 54 3.22 -14.55 7.65
C GLY A 54 2.56 -13.35 6.96
N GLY A 55 3.29 -12.25 6.79
CA GLY A 55 2.87 -11.07 6.06
C GLY A 55 2.01 -10.12 6.90
N ALA A 56 2.31 -8.83 6.86
CA ALA A 56 1.48 -7.79 7.45
C ALA A 56 0.17 -7.64 6.65
N PRO A 57 -0.94 -7.20 7.29
CA PRO A 57 -2.13 -6.81 6.55
C PRO A 57 -1.77 -5.72 5.54
N LYS A 58 -2.13 -5.94 4.26
CA LYS A 58 -1.77 -5.00 3.18
C LYS A 58 -2.21 -3.59 3.51
N ALA A 59 -3.45 -3.43 4.00
CA ALA A 59 -4.05 -2.15 4.37
C ALA A 59 -3.21 -1.35 5.39
N THR A 60 -2.67 -2.01 6.42
CA THR A 60 -1.84 -1.34 7.43
C THR A 60 -0.42 -1.10 6.93
N ALA A 61 0.16 -2.04 6.15
CA ALA A 61 1.50 -1.91 5.58
C ALA A 61 1.64 -0.64 4.73
N ALA A 62 0.84 -0.44 3.66
CA ALA A 62 0.99 0.83 2.92
C ALA A 62 0.44 2.08 3.62
N ALA A 63 -0.26 1.96 4.76
CA ALA A 63 -0.55 3.15 5.57
C ALA A 63 0.71 3.60 6.33
N ARG A 64 1.68 2.70 6.55
CA ARG A 64 3.00 2.97 7.13
C ARG A 64 4.04 3.35 6.08
N ALA A 65 3.81 3.00 4.81
CA ALA A 65 4.69 3.38 3.71
C ALA A 65 4.89 4.90 3.68
N ARG A 66 6.16 5.31 3.65
CA ARG A 66 6.59 6.71 3.61
C ARG A 66 6.60 7.27 2.20
#